data_AF-A0A969S5I5-F1
#
_entry.id   AF-A0A969S5I5-F1
#
_cell.length_a   1.000
_cell.length_b   1.000
_cell.length_c   1.000
_cell.angle_alpha   90.00
_cell.angle_beta   90.00
_cell.angle_gamma   90.00
#
_symmetry.space_group_name_H-M   'P 1'
#
loop_
_entity.id
_entity.type
_entity.pdbx_description
1 polymer ?
#
loop_
_entity_poly.entity_id
_entity_poly.type
_entity_poly.pdbx_seq_one_letter_code
_entity_poly.pdbx_strand_id
1 'polypeptide(L)'
;MPGTDGLQLPSGWAERLLKRGKAIVLLDGFDEVPADKRSLLSQWIEQQVRNYPQTIVLLTSRPKAYFTEAKADHIALPTIWVEPFDPERQQLFVHRWYRCREVEANSGRETADVIQQAQESAEELLAQIAARPEMKDLAKIPLLLNLIASFHRDNPQARLPRRRVDLYQGICNLQLKDRPGAKDLETKLLETDAQKILQRLALAMLCNNRERDIDRAVLLGRLEQLLRTENEALAAEDFLEDVVRVSELLIEKDADTYEFAHWSFQEYLAAREIWQEQQESLLYEKFADKEWKPTILLYAALVKNPSTLIQAMLDRQQADLAYDCFQETTKQITPELEQSLKSLKPAVQTSRYVQLEALLQAKQWREADQETERLMLTTMNKEEGQWLDLDDLRNFPCEDLRQIDDLWVTHSKGKFGFTVQKKIWEECGSPTDYNADWEKFGDRVGWRKEGEWLSYSNLLIKSTGELPVIMGWLKIRFEEVVGVRWKGVLFSRVQTCRL
;
A
#
# COMPACT_ATOMS: atom_id res chain seq x y z
N MET A 1 4.38 15.54 -27.20
CA MET A 1 5.76 15.63 -27.73
C MET A 1 5.79 16.66 -28.86
N PRO A 2 6.65 17.69 -28.82
CA PRO A 2 6.82 18.58 -29.97
C PRO A 2 7.49 17.80 -31.11
N GLY A 3 6.83 17.68 -32.26
CA GLY A 3 7.42 17.11 -33.49
C GLY A 3 6.82 15.81 -34.03
N THR A 4 5.58 15.44 -33.69
CA THR A 4 4.93 14.24 -34.24
C THR A 4 4.23 14.45 -35.60
N ASP A 5 4.21 15.66 -36.13
CA ASP A 5 3.72 15.91 -37.49
C ASP A 5 4.70 15.29 -38.50
N GLY A 6 4.39 14.08 -38.98
CA GLY A 6 5.01 13.52 -40.19
C GLY A 6 5.91 12.30 -40.05
N LEU A 7 5.88 11.56 -38.95
CA LEU A 7 6.57 10.25 -38.89
C LEU A 7 5.81 9.20 -39.74
N GLN A 8 6.13 9.14 -41.04
CA GLN A 8 5.71 8.03 -41.90
C GLN A 8 6.50 6.77 -41.54
N LEU A 9 5.97 6.00 -40.60
CA LEU A 9 6.54 4.72 -40.20
C LEU A 9 6.39 3.70 -41.34
N PRO A 10 7.46 2.99 -41.74
CA PRO A 10 7.36 1.94 -42.75
C PRO A 10 6.37 0.85 -42.32
N SER A 11 5.60 0.29 -43.26
CA SER A 11 4.66 -0.80 -42.97
C SER A 11 5.34 -1.94 -42.20
N GLY A 12 4.75 -2.39 -41.09
CA GLY A 12 5.31 -3.44 -40.23
C GLY A 12 6.57 -3.04 -39.43
N TRP A 13 6.87 -1.75 -39.27
CA TRP A 13 8.04 -1.27 -38.51
C TRP A 13 8.02 -1.78 -37.06
N ALA A 14 6.91 -1.61 -36.35
CA ALA A 14 6.77 -2.07 -34.97
C ALA A 14 6.92 -3.60 -34.87
N GLU A 15 6.24 -4.35 -35.74
CA GLU A 15 6.36 -5.81 -35.79
C GLU A 15 7.81 -6.27 -36.03
N ARG A 16 8.55 -5.59 -36.91
CA ARG A 16 9.97 -5.88 -37.13
C ARG A 16 10.83 -5.58 -35.91
N LEU A 17 10.55 -4.51 -35.16
CA LEU A 17 11.29 -4.20 -33.93
C LEU A 17 11.03 -5.25 -32.86
N LEU A 18 9.77 -5.65 -32.66
CA LEU A 18 9.36 -6.67 -31.70
C LEU A 18 9.98 -8.04 -32.05
N LYS A 19 9.89 -8.47 -33.31
CA LYS A 19 10.50 -9.74 -33.76
C LYS A 19 12.03 -9.77 -33.59
N ARG A 20 12.69 -8.61 -33.67
CA ARG A 20 14.15 -8.48 -33.54
C ARG A 20 14.62 -8.24 -32.11
N GLY A 21 13.72 -8.11 -31.14
CA GLY A 21 14.08 -7.77 -29.75
C GLY A 21 14.71 -6.39 -29.59
N LYS A 22 14.39 -5.46 -30.50
CA LYS A 22 14.90 -4.07 -30.46
C LYS A 22 13.92 -3.11 -29.80
N ALA A 23 12.95 -3.65 -29.07
CA ALA A 23 11.95 -2.89 -28.32
C ALA A 23 11.74 -3.54 -26.96
N ILE A 24 11.41 -2.68 -25.99
CA ILE A 24 10.86 -3.08 -24.69
C ILE A 24 9.41 -2.59 -24.69
N VAL A 25 8.49 -3.45 -24.29
CA VAL A 25 7.07 -3.08 -24.12
C VAL A 25 6.82 -2.90 -22.64
N LEU A 26 6.41 -1.70 -22.24
CA LEU A 26 6.04 -1.36 -20.87
C LEU A 26 4.52 -1.23 -20.81
N LEU A 27 3.89 -2.07 -20.00
CA LEU A 27 2.46 -2.05 -19.72
C LEU A 27 2.30 -1.60 -18.27
N ASP A 28 1.87 -0.37 -18.07
CA ASP A 28 1.73 0.22 -16.74
C ASP A 28 0.29 0.06 -16.22
N GLY A 29 0.14 -0.35 -14.95
CA GLY A 29 -1.14 -0.35 -14.24
C GLY A 29 -2.16 -1.41 -14.69
N PHE A 30 -1.82 -2.70 -14.69
CA PHE A 30 -2.79 -3.76 -15.00
C PHE A 30 -4.03 -3.74 -14.10
N ASP A 31 -3.88 -3.35 -12.83
CA ASP A 31 -4.99 -3.21 -11.88
C ASP A 31 -6.02 -2.16 -12.30
N GLU A 32 -5.68 -1.25 -13.21
CA GLU A 32 -6.57 -0.21 -13.73
C GLU A 32 -7.57 -0.74 -14.78
N VAL A 33 -7.33 -1.94 -15.31
CA VAL A 33 -8.21 -2.58 -16.28
C VAL A 33 -9.47 -3.08 -15.56
N PRO A 34 -10.68 -2.91 -16.10
CA PRO A 34 -11.90 -3.47 -15.53
C PRO A 34 -11.82 -4.99 -15.33
N ALA A 35 -12.32 -5.49 -14.20
CA ALA A 35 -12.18 -6.89 -13.80
C ALA A 35 -12.72 -7.89 -14.84
N ASP A 36 -13.81 -7.55 -15.52
CA ASP A 36 -14.44 -8.33 -16.60
C ASP A 36 -13.58 -8.42 -17.86
N LYS A 37 -12.61 -7.52 -18.05
CA LYS A 37 -11.71 -7.48 -19.21
C LYS A 37 -10.31 -8.03 -18.93
N ARG A 38 -9.93 -8.18 -17.65
CA ARG A 38 -8.57 -8.59 -17.25
C ARG A 38 -8.19 -9.99 -17.75
N SER A 39 -9.12 -10.94 -17.79
CA SER A 39 -8.86 -12.29 -18.32
C SER A 39 -8.56 -12.26 -19.82
N LEU A 40 -9.36 -11.53 -20.61
CA LEU A 40 -9.13 -11.37 -22.05
C LEU A 40 -7.80 -10.69 -22.35
N LEU A 41 -7.49 -9.60 -21.61
CA LEU A 41 -6.22 -8.89 -21.77
C LEU A 41 -5.03 -9.80 -21.40
N SER A 42 -5.17 -10.60 -20.34
CA SER A 42 -4.13 -11.55 -19.91
C SER A 42 -3.77 -12.55 -21.01
N GLN A 43 -4.80 -13.17 -21.61
CA GLN A 43 -4.62 -14.10 -22.72
C GLN A 43 -3.96 -13.43 -23.93
N TRP A 44 -4.36 -12.18 -24.23
CA TRP A 44 -3.76 -11.41 -25.31
C TRP A 44 -2.28 -11.11 -25.07
N ILE A 45 -1.92 -10.66 -23.85
CA ILE A 45 -0.53 -10.39 -23.46
C ILE A 45 0.31 -11.66 -23.60
N GLU A 46 -0.19 -12.79 -23.10
CA GLU A 46 0.51 -14.07 -23.21
C GLU A 46 0.76 -14.46 -24.67
N GLN A 47 -0.25 -14.28 -25.54
CA GLN A 47 -0.10 -14.51 -26.97
C GLN A 47 0.98 -13.59 -27.57
N GLN A 48 1.05 -12.32 -27.18
CA GLN A 48 2.10 -11.41 -27.66
C GLN A 48 3.48 -11.82 -27.19
N VAL A 49 3.64 -12.24 -25.92
CA VAL A 49 4.91 -12.74 -25.39
C VAL A 49 5.38 -13.98 -26.17
N ARG A 50 4.46 -14.89 -26.53
CA ARG A 50 4.76 -16.05 -27.38
C ARG A 50 5.12 -15.67 -28.81
N ASN A 51 4.44 -14.68 -29.39
CA ASN A 51 4.68 -14.21 -30.76
C ASN A 51 6.00 -13.44 -30.90
N TYR A 52 6.48 -12.80 -29.83
CA TYR A 52 7.67 -11.97 -29.83
C TYR A 52 8.66 -12.38 -28.72
N PRO A 53 9.24 -13.60 -28.79
CA PRO A 53 10.07 -14.15 -27.71
C PRO A 53 11.38 -13.39 -27.47
N GLN A 54 11.79 -12.52 -28.40
CA GLN A 54 12.97 -11.67 -28.27
C GLN A 54 12.66 -10.31 -27.64
N THR A 55 11.37 -9.96 -27.49
CA THR A 55 10.94 -8.70 -26.87
C THR A 55 10.80 -8.87 -25.37
N ILE A 56 11.34 -7.91 -24.61
CA ILE A 56 11.10 -7.82 -23.17
C ILE A 56 9.77 -7.10 -22.98
N VAL A 57 8.82 -7.78 -22.31
CA VAL A 57 7.54 -7.19 -21.89
C VAL A 57 7.58 -7.05 -20.38
N LEU A 58 7.39 -5.83 -19.88
CA LEU A 58 7.25 -5.54 -18.46
C LEU A 58 5.81 -5.11 -18.20
N LEU A 59 5.16 -5.78 -17.23
CA LEU A 59 3.82 -5.48 -16.77
C LEU A 59 3.90 -5.04 -15.31
N THR A 60 3.35 -3.88 -14.97
CA THR A 60 3.17 -3.45 -13.57
C THR A 60 1.73 -3.71 -13.14
N SER A 61 1.54 -4.06 -11.87
CA SER A 61 0.22 -4.31 -11.29
C SER A 61 0.31 -4.23 -9.77
N ARG A 62 -0.78 -3.83 -9.12
CA ARG A 62 -0.97 -4.13 -7.69
C ARG A 62 -1.07 -5.66 -7.46
N PRO A 63 -0.59 -6.15 -6.30
CA PRO A 63 -0.58 -7.58 -5.93
C PRO A 63 -1.93 -8.26 -6.20
N LYS A 64 -3.00 -7.74 -5.61
CA LYS A 64 -4.31 -8.41 -5.61
C LYS A 64 -4.85 -8.66 -7.03
N ALA A 65 -4.79 -7.66 -7.91
CA ALA A 65 -5.28 -7.79 -9.28
C ALA A 65 -4.49 -8.86 -10.07
N TYR A 66 -3.20 -9.02 -9.80
CA TYR A 66 -2.38 -10.04 -10.45
C TYR A 66 -2.66 -11.45 -9.91
N PHE A 67 -2.75 -11.63 -8.58
CA PHE A 67 -2.86 -12.96 -7.97
C PHE A 67 -4.26 -13.55 -7.98
N THR A 68 -5.30 -12.74 -7.81
CA THR A 68 -6.68 -13.23 -7.77
C THR A 68 -7.25 -13.48 -9.17
N GLU A 69 -6.80 -12.74 -10.19
CA GLU A 69 -7.48 -12.70 -11.50
C GLU A 69 -6.56 -13.08 -12.68
N ALA A 70 -5.26 -12.77 -12.65
CA ALA A 70 -4.34 -13.10 -13.75
C ALA A 70 -3.70 -14.50 -13.66
N LYS A 71 -3.56 -15.06 -12.44
CA LYS A 71 -3.07 -16.45 -12.26
C LYS A 71 -4.12 -17.53 -12.46
N ALA A 72 -5.41 -17.19 -12.30
CA ALA A 72 -6.48 -18.11 -12.64
C ALA A 72 -6.45 -18.46 -14.14
N ASP A 73 -6.04 -17.51 -14.99
CA ASP A 73 -6.11 -17.58 -16.46
C ASP A 73 -4.78 -17.24 -17.20
N HIS A 74 -3.65 -17.84 -16.80
CA HIS A 74 -2.49 -18.10 -17.69
C HIS A 74 -1.32 -17.08 -17.83
N ILE A 75 -1.17 -16.01 -17.02
CA ILE A 75 0.12 -15.26 -17.03
C ILE A 75 1.17 -15.94 -16.12
N ALA A 76 1.98 -16.83 -16.68
CA ALA A 76 3.13 -17.44 -16.00
C ALA A 76 4.42 -16.62 -16.18
N LEU A 77 4.35 -15.29 -16.01
CA LEU A 77 5.55 -14.44 -16.09
C LEU A 77 6.35 -14.49 -14.78
N PRO A 78 7.70 -14.51 -14.84
CA PRO A 78 8.53 -14.25 -13.67
C PRO A 78 8.09 -12.95 -13.02
N THR A 79 7.74 -13.01 -11.73
CA THR A 79 7.21 -11.87 -10.98
C THR A 79 8.31 -11.29 -10.11
N ILE A 80 8.51 -9.98 -10.20
CA ILE A 80 9.41 -9.22 -9.34
C ILE A 80 8.55 -8.25 -8.55
N TRP A 81 8.97 -7.95 -7.33
CA TRP A 81 8.25 -7.07 -6.44
C TRP A 81 9.05 -5.82 -6.12
N VAL A 82 8.33 -4.70 -6.02
CA VAL A 82 8.91 -3.44 -5.57
C VAL A 82 8.86 -3.42 -4.05
N GLU A 83 10.03 -3.51 -3.42
CA GLU A 83 10.15 -3.44 -1.97
C GLU A 83 10.06 -1.99 -1.46
N PRO A 84 9.64 -1.78 -0.20
CA PRO A 84 9.77 -0.49 0.46
C PRO A 84 11.24 -0.04 0.52
N PHE A 85 11.48 1.25 0.70
CA PHE A 85 12.84 1.75 0.92
C PHE A 85 13.38 1.31 2.27
N ASP A 86 14.50 0.60 2.24
CA ASP A 86 15.39 0.41 3.38
C ASP A 86 16.08 1.74 3.78
N PRO A 87 16.72 1.82 4.97
CA PRO A 87 17.35 3.05 5.42
C PRO A 87 18.41 3.62 4.46
N GLU A 88 19.15 2.78 3.74
CA GLU A 88 20.19 3.23 2.80
C GLU A 88 19.55 3.88 1.56
N ARG A 89 18.49 3.28 1.01
CA ARG A 89 17.70 3.84 -0.09
C ARG A 89 16.99 5.12 0.32
N GLN A 90 16.50 5.22 1.56
CA GLN A 90 15.91 6.46 2.08
C GLN A 90 16.94 7.59 2.10
N GLN A 91 18.14 7.35 2.65
CA GLN A 91 19.23 8.32 2.65
C GLN A 91 19.60 8.74 1.22
N LEU A 92 19.81 7.77 0.33
CA LEU A 92 20.16 8.03 -1.06
C LEU A 92 19.09 8.88 -1.78
N PHE A 93 17.82 8.55 -1.56
CA PHE A 93 16.69 9.30 -2.10
C PHE A 93 16.70 10.74 -1.60
N VAL A 94 16.77 10.96 -0.28
CA VAL A 94 16.71 12.30 0.33
C VAL A 94 17.87 13.17 -0.13
N HIS A 95 19.11 12.67 -0.14
CA HIS A 95 20.26 13.44 -0.62
C HIS A 95 20.13 13.84 -2.09
N ARG A 96 19.72 12.90 -2.96
CA ARG A 96 19.52 13.20 -4.38
C ARG A 96 18.37 14.17 -4.60
N TRP A 97 17.28 13.99 -3.87
CA TRP A 97 16.11 14.85 -3.94
C TRP A 97 16.49 16.30 -3.60
N TYR A 98 17.15 16.54 -2.46
CA TYR A 98 17.58 17.90 -2.07
C TYR A 98 18.56 18.49 -3.06
N ARG A 99 19.56 17.72 -3.52
CA ARG A 99 20.49 18.21 -4.53
C ARG A 99 19.76 18.66 -5.79
N CYS A 100 18.85 17.84 -6.33
CA CYS A 100 18.07 18.20 -7.51
C CYS A 100 17.24 19.47 -7.28
N ARG A 101 16.56 19.58 -6.13
CA ARG A 101 15.69 20.73 -5.83
C ARG A 101 16.43 22.02 -5.59
N GLU A 102 17.57 21.98 -4.88
CA GLU A 102 18.38 23.17 -4.66
C GLU A 102 19.08 23.63 -5.94
N VAL A 103 19.53 22.71 -6.79
CA VAL A 103 20.11 23.05 -8.10
C VAL A 103 19.06 23.68 -9.01
N GLU A 104 17.85 23.11 -9.07
CA GLU A 104 16.73 23.68 -9.82
C GLU A 104 16.35 25.08 -9.33
N ALA A 105 16.19 25.26 -8.01
CA ALA A 105 15.89 26.55 -7.40
C ALA A 105 16.97 27.62 -7.66
N ASN A 106 18.22 27.18 -7.87
CA ASN A 106 19.35 28.04 -8.18
C ASN A 106 19.66 28.15 -9.68
N SER A 107 18.65 27.93 -10.55
CA SER A 107 18.76 28.05 -12.02
C SER A 107 19.78 27.08 -12.63
N GLY A 108 19.87 25.87 -12.10
CA GLY A 108 20.78 24.82 -12.57
C GLY A 108 22.22 24.97 -12.07
N ARG A 109 22.51 25.87 -11.12
CA ARG A 109 23.87 26.08 -10.60
C ARG A 109 24.23 25.04 -9.53
N GLU A 110 25.33 24.34 -9.76
CA GLU A 110 25.93 23.37 -8.81
C GLU A 110 27.17 23.95 -8.13
N THR A 111 27.02 25.06 -7.40
CA THR A 111 28.12 25.66 -6.63
C THR A 111 28.28 24.99 -5.27
N ALA A 112 29.44 25.14 -4.64
CA ALA A 112 29.75 24.47 -3.37
C ALA A 112 28.76 24.84 -2.24
N ASP A 113 28.31 26.09 -2.20
CA ASP A 113 27.28 26.58 -1.27
C ASP A 113 25.91 25.93 -1.51
N VAL A 114 25.48 25.77 -2.77
CA VAL A 114 24.20 25.11 -3.11
C VAL A 114 24.23 23.63 -2.72
N ILE A 115 25.34 22.94 -3.00
CA ILE A 115 25.51 21.53 -2.61
C ILE A 115 25.59 21.38 -1.09
N GLN A 116 26.28 22.29 -0.40
CA GLN A 116 26.34 22.30 1.06
C GLN A 116 24.95 22.50 1.68
N GLN A 117 24.19 23.48 1.20
CA GLN A 117 22.82 23.73 1.67
C GLN A 117 21.91 22.51 1.46
N ALA A 118 21.98 21.89 0.29
CA ALA A 118 21.23 20.66 -0.02
C ALA A 118 21.60 19.52 0.94
N GLN A 119 22.89 19.37 1.26
CA GLN A 119 23.37 18.34 2.18
C GLN A 119 22.91 18.62 3.61
N GLU A 120 23.03 19.85 4.11
CA GLU A 120 22.58 20.24 5.45
C GLU A 120 21.07 19.99 5.62
N SER A 121 20.25 20.37 4.63
CA SER A 121 18.80 20.17 4.66
C SER A 121 18.41 18.69 4.59
N ALA A 122 19.17 17.89 3.83
CA ALA A 122 18.99 16.43 3.75
C ALA A 122 19.29 15.75 5.10
N GLU A 123 20.41 16.10 5.74
CA GLU A 123 20.80 15.55 7.04
C GLU A 123 19.80 15.94 8.14
N GLU A 124 19.31 17.17 8.12
CA GLU A 124 18.27 17.61 9.06
C GLU A 124 16.99 16.77 8.90
N LEU A 125 16.51 16.58 7.67
CA LEU A 125 15.33 15.75 7.41
C LEU A 125 15.54 14.31 7.88
N LEU A 126 16.69 13.70 7.55
CA LEU A 126 17.02 12.34 7.95
C LEU A 126 17.11 12.20 9.47
N ALA A 127 17.65 13.20 10.17
CA ALA A 127 17.67 13.23 11.62
C ALA A 127 16.25 13.29 12.21
N GLN A 128 15.35 14.10 11.63
CA GLN A 128 13.95 14.17 12.07
C GLN A 128 13.19 12.84 11.84
N ILE A 129 13.43 12.16 10.71
CA ILE A 129 12.85 10.84 10.42
C ILE A 129 13.40 9.80 11.40
N ALA A 130 14.72 9.79 11.62
CA ALA A 130 15.38 8.82 12.50
C ALA A 130 14.92 8.94 13.97
N ALA A 131 14.61 10.16 14.41
CA ALA A 131 14.17 10.46 15.78
C ALA A 131 12.75 9.98 16.10
N ARG A 132 11.94 9.57 15.11
CA ARG A 132 10.51 9.26 15.30
C ARG A 132 10.12 7.93 14.66
N PRO A 133 9.72 6.90 15.43
CA PRO A 133 9.33 5.60 14.89
C PRO A 133 8.23 5.68 13.82
N GLU A 134 7.21 6.51 14.03
CA GLU A 134 6.07 6.66 13.12
C GLU A 134 6.48 7.22 11.75
N MET A 135 7.52 8.06 11.72
CA MET A 135 8.06 8.62 10.49
C MET A 135 8.87 7.63 9.69
N LYS A 136 9.53 6.67 10.36
CA LYS A 136 10.29 5.61 9.67
C LYS A 136 9.38 4.76 8.82
N ASP A 137 8.18 4.45 9.30
CA ASP A 137 7.22 3.64 8.54
C ASP A 137 6.62 4.40 7.36
N LEU A 138 6.36 5.70 7.51
CA LEU A 138 5.93 6.54 6.38
C LEU A 138 7.05 6.70 5.33
N ALA A 139 8.30 6.91 5.77
CA ALA A 139 9.46 7.12 4.91
C ALA A 139 9.87 5.89 4.08
N LYS A 140 9.42 4.68 4.46
CA LYS A 140 9.59 3.46 3.66
C LYS A 140 8.84 3.53 2.32
N ILE A 141 7.78 4.34 2.23
CA ILE A 141 6.96 4.49 1.02
C ILE A 141 7.54 5.65 0.19
N PRO A 142 8.09 5.41 -1.02
CA PRO A 142 8.81 6.44 -1.79
C PRO A 142 8.00 7.71 -2.04
N LEU A 143 6.72 7.56 -2.31
CA LEU A 143 5.79 8.69 -2.46
C LEU A 143 5.71 9.52 -1.18
N LEU A 144 5.49 8.89 -0.02
CA LEU A 144 5.37 9.62 1.24
C LEU A 144 6.70 10.27 1.61
N LEU A 145 7.83 9.63 1.31
CA LEU A 145 9.15 10.23 1.50
C LEU A 145 9.33 11.48 0.63
N ASN A 146 8.88 11.45 -0.64
CA ASN A 146 8.85 12.63 -1.50
C ASN A 146 7.99 13.76 -0.91
N LEU A 147 6.80 13.43 -0.40
CA LEU A 147 5.90 14.40 0.22
C LEU A 147 6.47 14.98 1.53
N ILE A 148 7.13 14.14 2.34
CA ILE A 148 7.83 14.55 3.57
C ILE A 148 8.99 15.49 3.23
N ALA A 149 9.79 15.17 2.22
CA ALA A 149 10.91 16.01 1.79
C ALA A 149 10.43 17.36 1.24
N SER A 150 9.38 17.35 0.42
CA SER A 150 8.73 18.56 -0.11
C SER A 150 8.22 19.46 1.03
N PHE A 151 7.47 18.88 1.98
CA PHE A 151 6.94 19.60 3.12
C PHE A 151 8.04 20.21 4.00
N HIS A 152 9.11 19.45 4.28
CA HIS A 152 10.24 19.91 5.10
C HIS A 152 10.97 21.09 4.45
N ARG A 153 11.28 20.98 3.16
CA ARG A 153 11.98 22.02 2.40
C ARG A 153 11.23 23.35 2.43
N ASP A 154 9.92 23.29 2.25
CA ASP A 154 9.08 24.49 2.20
C ASP A 154 8.69 25.00 3.59
N ASN A 155 8.95 24.23 4.66
CA ASN A 155 8.74 24.63 6.05
C ASN A 155 9.93 24.27 6.95
N PRO A 156 11.09 24.94 6.79
CA PRO A 156 12.33 24.55 7.49
C PRO A 156 12.21 24.59 9.03
N GLN A 157 11.33 25.44 9.55
CA GLN A 157 11.13 25.61 11.00
C GLN A 157 9.98 24.74 11.56
N ALA A 158 9.22 24.06 10.69
CA ALA A 158 8.10 23.24 11.13
C ALA A 158 8.58 21.83 11.51
N ARG A 159 8.03 21.31 12.60
CA ARG A 159 8.19 19.90 12.94
C ARG A 159 7.45 19.05 11.90
N LEU A 160 8.08 17.95 11.47
CA LEU A 160 7.39 16.99 10.61
C LEU A 160 6.05 16.53 11.24
N PRO A 161 4.99 16.38 10.44
CA PRO A 161 3.72 15.78 10.87
C PRO A 161 3.94 14.37 11.42
N ARG A 162 3.13 13.93 12.40
CA ARG A 162 3.30 12.60 13.04
C ARG A 162 2.46 11.50 12.39
N ARG A 163 1.33 11.87 11.80
CA ARG A 163 0.40 10.94 11.15
C ARG A 163 0.30 11.26 9.68
N ARG A 164 -0.01 10.24 8.88
CA ARG A 164 -0.26 10.40 7.44
C ARG A 164 -1.33 11.46 7.15
N VAL A 165 -2.40 11.49 7.94
CA VAL A 165 -3.47 12.49 7.81
C VAL A 165 -2.97 13.93 8.08
N ASP A 166 -2.08 14.10 9.04
CA ASP A 166 -1.47 15.40 9.37
C ASP A 166 -0.51 15.85 8.26
N LEU A 167 0.17 14.90 7.60
CA LEU A 167 1.04 15.17 6.46
C LEU A 167 0.25 15.70 5.27
N TYR A 168 -0.84 15.02 4.88
CA TYR A 168 -1.69 15.50 3.79
C TYR A 168 -2.32 16.86 4.13
N GLN A 169 -2.76 17.05 5.38
CA GLN A 169 -3.27 18.33 5.87
C GLN A 169 -2.22 19.45 5.76
N GLY A 170 -1.00 19.18 6.21
CA GLY A 170 0.11 20.13 6.17
C GLY A 170 0.43 20.54 4.74
N ILE A 171 0.47 19.58 3.81
CA ILE A 171 0.75 19.87 2.40
C ILE A 171 -0.39 20.65 1.74
N CYS A 172 -1.66 20.30 2.00
CA CYS A 172 -2.79 21.07 1.47
C CYS A 172 -2.77 22.51 1.98
N ASN A 173 -2.46 22.73 3.26
CA ASN A 173 -2.33 24.09 3.82
C ASN A 173 -1.17 24.85 3.16
N LEU A 174 -0.01 24.20 3.05
CA LEU A 174 1.16 24.79 2.42
C LEU A 174 0.89 25.21 0.98
N GLN A 175 0.31 24.31 0.18
CA GLN A 175 0.08 24.54 -1.25
C GLN A 175 -1.02 25.56 -1.52
N LEU A 176 -2.08 25.60 -0.70
CA LEU A 176 -3.22 26.49 -0.91
C LEU A 176 -3.10 27.84 -0.20
N LYS A 177 -2.22 27.97 0.80
CA LYS A 177 -2.11 29.18 1.64
C LYS A 177 -0.69 29.72 1.71
N ASP A 178 0.23 28.96 2.29
CA ASP A 178 1.54 29.49 2.70
C ASP A 178 2.45 29.77 1.49
N ARG A 179 2.43 28.91 0.47
CA ARG A 179 3.23 29.05 -0.76
C ARG A 179 2.79 30.26 -1.62
N PRO A 180 1.49 30.45 -1.92
CA PRO A 180 0.97 31.70 -2.48
C PRO A 180 1.46 32.96 -1.75
N GLY A 181 1.28 33.00 -0.43
CA GLY A 181 1.55 34.19 0.37
C GLY A 181 3.04 34.49 0.56
N ALA A 182 3.91 33.48 0.53
CA ALA A 182 5.35 33.66 0.73
C ALA A 182 6.13 34.04 -0.54
N LYS A 183 5.56 33.80 -1.73
CA LYS A 183 6.24 34.04 -3.03
C LYS A 183 5.72 35.26 -3.79
N ASP A 184 4.86 36.09 -3.18
CA ASP A 184 4.12 37.17 -3.87
C ASP A 184 3.49 36.68 -5.19
N LEU A 185 3.08 35.41 -5.22
CA LEU A 185 2.39 34.86 -6.39
C LEU A 185 0.98 35.43 -6.37
N GLU A 186 0.64 36.26 -7.37
CA GLU A 186 -0.74 36.66 -7.59
C GLU A 186 -1.58 35.39 -7.82
N THR A 187 -2.36 35.01 -6.82
CA THR A 187 -3.35 33.95 -6.94
C THR A 187 -4.64 34.34 -6.26
N LYS A 188 -5.73 34.05 -6.95
CA LYS A 188 -7.09 34.33 -6.47
C LYS A 188 -7.56 33.24 -5.50
N LEU A 189 -6.82 32.14 -5.35
CA LEU A 189 -7.17 31.04 -4.44
C LEU A 189 -7.22 31.49 -2.98
N LEU A 190 -6.37 32.46 -2.58
CA LEU A 190 -6.36 33.01 -1.22
C LEU A 190 -7.65 33.74 -0.85
N GLU A 191 -8.41 34.18 -1.86
CA GLU A 191 -9.69 34.89 -1.69
C GLU A 191 -10.89 33.93 -1.64
N THR A 192 -10.65 32.62 -1.80
CA THR A 192 -11.68 31.58 -1.86
C THR A 192 -11.44 30.47 -0.82
N ASP A 193 -12.46 29.69 -0.50
CA ASP A 193 -12.26 28.39 0.19
C ASP A 193 -11.86 27.28 -0.80
N ALA A 194 -10.72 27.49 -1.47
CA ALA A 194 -10.22 26.57 -2.51
C ALA A 194 -10.11 25.13 -2.03
N GLN A 195 -9.77 24.95 -0.76
CA GLN A 195 -9.69 23.62 -0.18
C GLN A 195 -11.05 22.94 -0.08
N LYS A 196 -12.11 23.67 0.30
CA LYS A 196 -13.48 23.15 0.32
C LYS A 196 -13.97 22.77 -1.07
N ILE A 197 -13.66 23.58 -2.08
CA ILE A 197 -13.95 23.25 -3.48
C ILE A 197 -13.26 21.94 -3.90
N LEU A 198 -11.96 21.80 -3.61
CA LEU A 198 -11.21 20.60 -3.93
C LEU A 198 -11.66 19.36 -3.15
N GLN A 199 -12.12 19.52 -1.91
CA GLN A 199 -12.75 18.46 -1.10
C GLN A 199 -14.02 17.92 -1.76
N ARG A 200 -14.93 18.81 -2.15
CA ARG A 200 -16.17 18.43 -2.86
C ARG A 200 -15.88 17.79 -4.21
N LEU A 201 -14.93 18.33 -4.97
CA LEU A 201 -14.50 17.77 -6.24
C LEU A 201 -13.95 16.35 -6.06
N ALA A 202 -13.04 16.16 -5.09
CA ALA A 202 -12.43 14.87 -4.79
C ALA A 202 -13.49 13.82 -4.40
N LEU A 203 -14.45 14.19 -3.55
CA LEU A 203 -15.55 13.31 -3.17
C LEU A 203 -16.45 12.97 -4.37
N ALA A 204 -16.80 13.96 -5.20
CA ALA A 204 -17.63 13.74 -6.38
C ALA A 204 -16.97 12.78 -7.38
N MET A 205 -15.68 12.96 -7.66
CA MET A 205 -14.91 12.05 -8.52
C MET A 205 -14.82 10.64 -7.90
N LEU A 206 -14.60 10.55 -6.58
CA LEU A 206 -14.55 9.26 -5.88
C LEU A 206 -15.89 8.52 -5.95
N CYS A 207 -17.01 9.23 -5.77
CA CYS A 207 -18.36 8.68 -5.89
C CYS A 207 -18.74 8.31 -7.32
N ASN A 208 -18.22 9.04 -8.32
CA ASN A 208 -18.47 8.74 -9.73
C ASN A 208 -17.55 7.64 -10.26
N ASN A 209 -17.69 6.43 -9.72
CA ASN A 209 -16.90 5.26 -10.13
C ASN A 209 -15.38 5.47 -10.00
N ARG A 210 -14.94 6.24 -8.99
CA ARG A 210 -13.54 6.53 -8.72
C ARG A 210 -12.79 7.08 -9.94
N GLU A 211 -13.37 8.08 -10.59
CA GLU A 211 -12.69 8.87 -11.63
C GLU A 211 -11.31 9.30 -11.12
N ARG A 212 -10.26 8.84 -11.81
CA ARG A 212 -8.87 9.23 -11.56
C ARG A 212 -8.54 10.50 -12.28
N ASP A 213 -8.99 10.59 -13.53
CA ASP A 213 -8.88 11.75 -14.37
C ASP A 213 -10.26 12.21 -14.85
N ILE A 214 -10.30 13.46 -15.32
CA ILE A 214 -11.50 14.13 -15.76
C ILE A 214 -11.18 15.05 -16.94
N ASP A 215 -12.01 14.98 -17.97
CA ASP A 215 -11.94 15.86 -19.14
C ASP A 215 -12.15 17.34 -18.72
N ARG A 216 -11.40 18.25 -19.35
CA ARG A 216 -11.39 19.68 -19.05
C ARG A 216 -12.79 20.30 -19.04
N ALA A 217 -13.61 20.00 -20.04
CA ALA A 217 -14.94 20.60 -20.16
C ALA A 217 -15.86 20.11 -19.03
N VAL A 218 -15.77 18.82 -18.68
CA VAL A 218 -16.52 18.23 -17.57
C VAL A 218 -16.04 18.80 -16.23
N LEU A 219 -14.72 18.95 -16.06
CA LEU A 219 -14.11 19.53 -14.86
C LEU A 219 -14.55 20.97 -14.65
N LEU A 220 -14.48 21.81 -15.69
CA LEU A 220 -14.92 23.21 -15.62
C LEU A 220 -16.40 23.29 -15.23
N GLY A 221 -17.28 22.50 -15.86
CA GLY A 221 -18.69 22.48 -15.49
C GLY A 221 -18.94 22.07 -14.02
N ARG A 222 -18.15 21.12 -13.49
CA ARG A 222 -18.22 20.76 -12.07
C ARG A 222 -17.71 21.88 -11.18
N LEU A 223 -16.57 22.49 -11.51
CA LEU A 223 -15.98 23.59 -10.75
C LEU A 223 -16.91 24.81 -10.73
N GLU A 224 -17.53 25.17 -11.85
CA GLU A 224 -18.54 26.25 -11.90
C GLU A 224 -19.68 26.00 -10.92
N GLN A 225 -20.22 24.78 -10.89
CA GLN A 225 -21.29 24.41 -9.97
C GLN A 225 -20.83 24.49 -8.51
N LEU A 226 -19.62 24.01 -8.21
CA LEU A 226 -19.06 24.00 -6.86
C LEU A 226 -18.77 25.42 -6.36
N LEU A 227 -18.11 26.25 -7.16
CA LEU A 227 -17.80 27.65 -6.85
C LEU A 227 -19.09 28.45 -6.61
N ARG A 228 -20.11 28.25 -7.45
CA ARG A 228 -21.43 28.86 -7.25
C ARG A 228 -22.11 28.42 -5.96
N THR A 229 -21.96 27.15 -5.58
CA THR A 229 -22.56 26.60 -4.35
C THR A 229 -21.92 27.21 -3.10
N GLU A 230 -20.61 27.45 -3.14
CA GLU A 230 -19.85 28.12 -2.07
C GLU A 230 -19.92 29.65 -2.12
N ASN A 231 -20.70 30.22 -3.06
CA ASN A 231 -20.83 31.66 -3.26
C ASN A 231 -19.47 32.36 -3.53
N GLU A 232 -18.59 31.67 -4.26
CA GLU A 232 -17.31 32.19 -4.72
C GLU A 232 -17.48 32.94 -6.05
N ALA A 233 -16.87 34.12 -6.16
CA ALA A 233 -16.98 34.98 -7.35
C ALA A 233 -15.97 34.62 -8.46
N LEU A 234 -15.04 33.70 -8.18
CA LEU A 234 -13.96 33.32 -9.08
C LEU A 234 -14.50 32.46 -10.24
N ALA A 235 -14.06 32.74 -11.47
CA ALA A 235 -14.37 31.91 -12.63
C ALA A 235 -13.69 30.54 -12.52
N ALA A 236 -14.34 29.49 -13.02
CA ALA A 236 -13.82 28.12 -12.92
C ALA A 236 -12.50 27.94 -13.67
N GLU A 237 -12.31 28.63 -14.80
CA GLU A 237 -11.06 28.63 -15.56
C GLU A 237 -9.91 29.23 -14.76
N ASP A 238 -10.13 30.40 -14.15
CA ASP A 238 -9.13 31.07 -13.31
C ASP A 238 -8.79 30.20 -12.08
N PHE A 239 -9.80 29.58 -11.46
CA PHE A 239 -9.59 28.66 -10.35
C PHE A 239 -8.76 27.45 -10.78
N LEU A 240 -9.10 26.83 -11.90
CA LEU A 240 -8.37 25.67 -12.42
C LEU A 240 -6.93 26.03 -12.77
N GLU A 241 -6.70 27.16 -13.44
CA GLU A 241 -5.36 27.64 -13.78
C GLU A 241 -4.50 27.83 -12.53
N ASP A 242 -5.03 28.50 -11.50
CA ASP A 242 -4.28 28.72 -10.27
C ASP A 242 -4.06 27.42 -9.47
N VAL A 243 -5.04 26.51 -9.43
CA VAL A 243 -4.85 25.23 -8.76
C VAL A 243 -3.74 24.42 -9.45
N VAL A 244 -3.69 24.42 -10.78
CA VAL A 244 -2.67 23.68 -11.54
C VAL A 244 -1.31 24.35 -11.44
N ARG A 245 -1.22 25.67 -11.63
CA ARG A 245 0.04 26.41 -11.71
C ARG A 245 0.65 26.72 -10.35
N VAL A 246 -0.19 27.03 -9.35
CA VAL A 246 0.26 27.57 -8.05
C VAL A 246 0.20 26.49 -6.97
N SER A 247 -0.96 25.85 -6.80
CA SER A 247 -1.13 24.84 -5.74
C SER A 247 -0.53 23.47 -6.10
N GLU A 248 -0.44 23.16 -7.39
CA GLU A 248 0.02 21.87 -7.93
C GLU A 248 -0.73 20.67 -7.33
N LEU A 249 -1.95 20.86 -6.82
CA LEU A 249 -2.79 19.78 -6.29
C LEU A 249 -3.60 19.08 -7.39
N LEU A 250 -3.83 19.76 -8.51
CA LEU A 250 -4.27 19.17 -9.78
C LEU A 250 -3.15 19.31 -10.81
N ILE A 251 -3.06 18.35 -11.71
CA ILE A 251 -2.14 18.39 -12.86
C ILE A 251 -2.91 18.09 -14.14
N GLU A 252 -2.44 18.66 -15.25
CA GLU A 252 -2.83 18.23 -16.58
C GLU A 252 -1.97 17.02 -16.95
N LYS A 253 -2.61 15.86 -17.12
CA LYS A 253 -1.95 14.58 -17.39
C LYS A 253 -1.65 14.41 -18.88
N ASP A 254 -2.67 14.63 -19.70
CA ASP A 254 -2.67 14.60 -21.15
C ASP A 254 -3.50 15.79 -21.65
N ALA A 255 -3.48 16.07 -22.96
CA ALA A 255 -4.20 17.20 -23.54
C ALA A 255 -5.68 17.21 -23.08
N ASP A 256 -6.07 18.28 -22.37
CA ASP A 256 -7.41 18.50 -21.83
C ASP A 256 -7.89 17.46 -20.81
N THR A 257 -6.99 16.73 -20.14
CA THR A 257 -7.34 15.75 -19.10
C THR A 257 -6.59 16.05 -17.80
N TYR A 258 -7.33 16.14 -16.70
CA TYR A 258 -6.81 16.57 -15.39
C TYR A 258 -6.99 15.49 -14.34
N GLU A 259 -6.05 15.38 -13.41
CA GLU A 259 -6.15 14.52 -12.24
C GLU A 259 -5.55 15.20 -11.00
N PHE A 260 -5.82 14.66 -9.82
CA PHE A 260 -5.07 15.06 -8.63
C PHE A 260 -3.61 14.65 -8.79
N ALA A 261 -2.69 15.56 -8.44
CA ALA A 261 -1.25 15.35 -8.57
C ALA A 261 -0.76 14.04 -7.91
N HIS A 262 -1.52 13.57 -6.91
CA HIS A 262 -1.45 12.19 -6.49
C HIS A 262 -2.81 11.68 -6.02
N TRP A 263 -3.14 10.42 -6.35
CA TRP A 263 -4.40 9.77 -5.97
C TRP A 263 -4.71 9.86 -4.46
N SER A 264 -3.69 9.74 -3.61
CA SER A 264 -3.88 9.86 -2.16
C SER A 264 -4.37 11.23 -1.68
N PHE A 265 -4.13 12.31 -2.45
CA PHE A 265 -4.72 13.61 -2.15
C PHE A 265 -6.22 13.60 -2.40
N GLN A 266 -6.67 12.95 -3.49
CA GLN A 266 -8.10 12.77 -3.74
C GLN A 266 -8.75 11.96 -2.61
N GLU A 267 -8.14 10.86 -2.16
CA GLU A 267 -8.63 10.06 -1.03
C GLU A 267 -8.72 10.86 0.26
N TYR A 268 -7.69 11.66 0.56
CA TYR A 268 -7.66 12.50 1.76
C TYR A 268 -8.68 13.65 1.71
N LEU A 269 -8.77 14.37 0.58
CA LEU A 269 -9.71 15.47 0.40
C LEU A 269 -11.15 14.96 0.46
N ALA A 270 -11.44 13.80 -0.14
CA ALA A 270 -12.75 13.14 -0.02
C ALA A 270 -13.05 12.73 1.43
N ALA A 271 -12.10 12.11 2.14
CA ALA A 271 -12.27 11.75 3.55
C ALA A 271 -12.57 12.99 4.42
N ARG A 272 -11.92 14.11 4.09
CA ARG A 272 -12.08 15.37 4.81
C ARG A 272 -13.40 16.05 4.51
N GLU A 273 -13.92 15.96 3.29
CA GLU A 273 -15.28 16.39 2.94
C GLU A 273 -16.31 15.64 3.77
N ILE A 274 -16.22 14.31 3.80
CA ILE A 274 -17.14 13.43 4.54
C ILE A 274 -17.13 13.78 6.03
N TRP A 275 -15.95 14.04 6.59
CA TRP A 275 -15.78 14.45 7.98
C TRP A 275 -16.38 15.82 8.28
N GLN A 276 -16.09 16.82 7.43
CA GLN A 276 -16.53 18.20 7.64
C GLN A 276 -18.05 18.36 7.47
N GLU A 277 -18.65 17.65 6.50
CA GLU A 277 -20.09 17.67 6.23
C GLU A 277 -20.88 16.62 7.03
N GLN A 278 -20.22 15.86 7.92
CA GLN A 278 -20.85 14.82 8.76
C GLN A 278 -21.58 13.73 7.95
N GLN A 279 -21.02 13.34 6.80
CA GLN A 279 -21.60 12.38 5.86
C GLN A 279 -21.11 10.93 6.10
N GLU A 280 -20.84 10.54 7.35
CA GLU A 280 -20.26 9.22 7.70
C GLU A 280 -21.05 8.05 7.11
N SER A 281 -22.38 8.20 6.99
CA SER A 281 -23.27 7.17 6.43
C SER A 281 -22.88 6.73 5.01
N LEU A 282 -22.27 7.59 4.21
CA LEU A 282 -21.76 7.26 2.87
C LEU A 282 -20.74 6.11 2.94
N LEU A 283 -19.91 6.08 4.00
CA LEU A 283 -18.87 5.07 4.15
C LEU A 283 -19.46 3.69 4.45
N TYR A 284 -20.64 3.61 5.07
CA TYR A 284 -21.24 2.34 5.48
C TYR A 284 -21.61 1.46 4.28
N GLU A 285 -22.01 2.09 3.18
CA GLU A 285 -22.31 1.41 1.91
C GLU A 285 -21.03 0.97 1.18
N LYS A 286 -19.87 1.52 1.57
CA LYS A 286 -18.58 1.30 0.91
C LYS A 286 -17.64 0.37 1.67
N PHE A 287 -18.03 -0.18 2.82
CA PHE A 287 -17.13 -1.04 3.60
C PHE A 287 -16.66 -2.29 2.85
N ALA A 288 -17.53 -2.90 2.04
CA ALA A 288 -17.17 -4.07 1.25
C ALA A 288 -16.29 -3.70 0.03
N ASP A 289 -16.26 -2.43 -0.34
CA ASP A 289 -15.47 -1.94 -1.45
C ASP A 289 -14.04 -1.65 -0.99
N LYS A 290 -13.14 -2.61 -1.23
CA LYS A 290 -11.73 -2.51 -0.82
C LYS A 290 -11.04 -1.26 -1.40
N GLU A 291 -11.58 -0.74 -2.48
CA GLU A 291 -11.15 0.47 -3.16
C GLU A 291 -11.34 1.75 -2.30
N TRP A 292 -12.29 1.74 -1.35
CA TRP A 292 -12.55 2.84 -0.42
C TRP A 292 -11.75 2.76 0.88
N LYS A 293 -11.05 1.65 1.11
CA LYS A 293 -10.26 1.41 2.34
C LYS A 293 -9.33 2.60 2.69
N PRO A 294 -8.54 3.18 1.75
CA PRO A 294 -7.66 4.29 2.10
C PRO A 294 -8.41 5.52 2.60
N THR A 295 -9.50 5.91 1.92
CA THR A 295 -10.40 7.01 2.33
C THR A 295 -11.02 6.76 3.68
N ILE A 296 -11.50 5.53 3.95
CA ILE A 296 -12.08 5.14 5.25
C ILE A 296 -11.05 5.22 6.37
N LEU A 297 -9.81 4.76 6.14
CA LEU A 297 -8.73 4.86 7.13
C LEU A 297 -8.33 6.32 7.39
N LEU A 298 -8.31 7.16 6.35
CA LEU A 298 -8.06 8.60 6.50
C LEU A 298 -9.18 9.29 7.26
N TYR A 299 -10.45 8.94 6.99
CA TYR A 299 -11.61 9.43 7.74
C TYR A 299 -11.54 8.99 9.22
N ALA A 300 -11.25 7.72 9.49
CA ALA A 300 -11.08 7.20 10.84
C ALA A 300 -9.96 7.94 11.61
N ALA A 301 -8.92 8.40 10.90
CA ALA A 301 -7.86 9.21 11.49
C ALA A 301 -8.24 10.69 11.73
N LEU A 302 -9.26 11.22 11.03
CA LEU A 302 -9.79 12.57 11.21
C LEU A 302 -10.78 12.67 12.39
N VAL A 303 -11.60 11.64 12.60
CA VAL A 303 -12.59 11.62 13.69
C VAL A 303 -11.91 11.45 15.05
N LYS A 304 -12.46 12.13 16.07
CA LYS A 304 -11.96 12.01 17.46
C LYS A 304 -12.20 10.62 18.06
N ASN A 305 -13.32 9.99 17.69
CA ASN A 305 -13.69 8.67 18.19
C ASN A 305 -14.41 7.86 17.08
N PRO A 306 -13.71 6.93 16.40
CA PRO A 306 -14.29 6.08 15.35
C PRO A 306 -15.06 4.86 15.88
N SER A 307 -15.44 4.81 17.16
CA SER A 307 -16.10 3.63 17.76
C SER A 307 -17.37 3.22 17.03
N THR A 308 -18.22 4.18 16.64
CA THR A 308 -19.46 3.91 15.88
C THR A 308 -19.16 3.33 14.50
N LEU A 309 -18.16 3.90 13.81
CA LEU A 309 -17.69 3.42 12.51
C LEU A 309 -17.18 1.98 12.60
N ILE A 310 -16.34 1.67 13.59
CA ILE A 310 -15.79 0.33 13.83
C ILE A 310 -16.90 -0.66 14.18
N GLN A 311 -17.84 -0.29 15.06
CA GLN A 311 -18.97 -1.16 15.40
C GLN A 311 -19.83 -1.47 14.16
N ALA A 312 -20.12 -0.46 13.34
CA ALA A 312 -20.87 -0.63 12.10
C ALA A 312 -20.19 -1.57 11.10
N MET A 313 -18.85 -1.61 11.08
CA MET A 313 -18.07 -2.56 10.27
C MET A 313 -18.21 -3.99 10.81
N LEU A 314 -18.12 -4.18 12.13
CA LEU A 314 -18.31 -5.49 12.76
C LEU A 314 -19.71 -6.05 12.50
N ASP A 315 -20.75 -5.23 12.64
CA ASP A 315 -22.14 -5.61 12.39
C ASP A 315 -22.37 -6.04 10.92
N ARG A 316 -21.53 -5.57 10.00
CA ARG A 316 -21.54 -5.89 8.56
C ARG A 316 -20.48 -6.92 8.15
N GLN A 317 -19.86 -7.60 9.12
CA GLN A 317 -18.84 -8.64 8.91
C GLN A 317 -17.57 -8.14 8.18
N GLN A 318 -17.20 -6.88 8.38
CA GLN A 318 -16.01 -6.25 7.79
C GLN A 318 -14.87 -6.19 8.81
N ALA A 319 -14.47 -7.35 9.34
CA ALA A 319 -13.58 -7.46 10.49
C ALA A 319 -12.15 -6.95 10.24
N ASP A 320 -11.61 -7.17 9.04
CA ASP A 320 -10.27 -6.65 8.69
C ASP A 320 -10.25 -5.13 8.66
N LEU A 321 -11.26 -4.53 8.02
CA LEU A 321 -11.37 -3.08 7.93
C LEU A 321 -11.57 -2.46 9.33
N ALA A 322 -12.41 -3.11 10.16
CA ALA A 322 -12.59 -2.73 11.56
C ALA A 322 -11.27 -2.77 12.35
N TYR A 323 -10.47 -3.82 12.15
CA TYR A 323 -9.14 -3.93 12.78
C TYR A 323 -8.18 -2.87 12.27
N ASP A 324 -8.12 -2.62 10.96
CA ASP A 324 -7.20 -1.62 10.40
C ASP A 324 -7.57 -0.22 10.89
N CYS A 325 -8.86 0.12 10.93
CA CYS A 325 -9.34 1.35 11.56
C CYS A 325 -8.96 1.39 13.04
N PHE A 326 -9.11 0.29 13.78
CA PHE A 326 -8.70 0.21 15.18
C PHE A 326 -7.20 0.46 15.36
N GLN A 327 -6.34 -0.13 14.52
CA GLN A 327 -4.88 0.09 14.56
C GLN A 327 -4.48 1.51 14.17
N GLU A 328 -5.15 2.14 13.21
CA GLU A 328 -4.92 3.56 12.92
C GLU A 328 -5.37 4.45 14.09
N THR A 329 -6.40 4.04 14.82
CA THR A 329 -6.95 4.78 15.98
C THR A 329 -6.04 4.72 17.19
N THR A 330 -5.38 3.59 17.46
CA THR A 330 -4.45 3.44 18.61
C THR A 330 -3.23 4.37 18.53
N LYS A 331 -2.95 4.94 17.34
CA LYS A 331 -1.95 6.00 17.17
C LYS A 331 -2.36 7.33 17.83
N GLN A 332 -3.63 7.47 18.23
CA GLN A 332 -4.20 8.65 18.89
C GLN A 332 -4.64 8.28 20.30
N ILE A 333 -3.73 8.32 21.28
CA ILE A 333 -4.10 7.97 22.65
C ILE A 333 -4.65 9.22 23.35
N THR A 334 -5.97 9.32 23.43
CA THR A 334 -6.68 10.23 24.35
C THR A 334 -7.41 9.42 25.43
N PRO A 335 -7.58 9.94 26.66
CA PRO A 335 -8.25 9.22 27.75
C PRO A 335 -9.68 8.76 27.39
N GLU A 336 -10.43 9.59 26.66
CA GLU A 336 -11.80 9.28 26.23
C GLU A 336 -11.83 8.15 25.20
N LEU A 337 -10.83 8.10 24.32
CA LEU A 337 -10.70 7.06 23.31
C LEU A 337 -10.24 5.75 23.94
N GLU A 338 -9.33 5.78 24.92
CA GLU A 338 -8.83 4.58 25.62
C GLU A 338 -9.97 3.75 26.24
N GLN A 339 -10.95 4.41 26.87
CA GLN A 339 -12.11 3.72 27.45
C GLN A 339 -12.99 3.07 26.38
N SER A 340 -13.23 3.75 25.26
CA SER A 340 -14.03 3.23 24.14
C SER A 340 -13.32 2.08 23.42
N LEU A 341 -11.99 2.15 23.28
CA LEU A 341 -11.19 1.09 22.65
C LEU A 341 -11.12 -0.19 23.50
N LYS A 342 -11.14 -0.07 24.84
CA LYS A 342 -11.13 -1.23 25.74
C LYS A 342 -12.32 -2.16 25.54
N SER A 343 -13.52 -1.62 25.30
CA SER A 343 -14.71 -2.43 25.04
C SER A 343 -14.76 -2.99 23.62
N LEU A 344 -14.20 -2.29 22.64
CA LEU A 344 -14.20 -2.70 21.23
C LEU A 344 -13.14 -3.76 20.91
N LYS A 345 -11.99 -3.72 21.59
CA LYS A 345 -10.86 -4.61 21.29
C LYS A 345 -11.25 -6.10 21.23
N PRO A 346 -11.98 -6.67 22.22
CA PRO A 346 -12.36 -8.08 22.17
C PRO A 346 -13.30 -8.40 21.01
N ALA A 347 -14.22 -7.49 20.67
CA ALA A 347 -15.18 -7.68 19.58
C ALA A 347 -14.47 -7.69 18.20
N VAL A 348 -13.54 -6.75 17.98
CA VAL A 348 -12.71 -6.69 16.78
C VAL A 348 -11.87 -7.96 16.62
N GLN A 349 -11.20 -8.39 17.71
CA GLN A 349 -10.39 -9.60 17.69
C GLN A 349 -11.23 -10.84 17.40
N THR A 350 -12.32 -11.03 18.15
CA THR A 350 -13.22 -12.17 17.96
C THR A 350 -13.70 -12.23 16.50
N SER A 351 -14.23 -11.12 15.97
CA SER A 351 -14.75 -11.08 14.61
C SER A 351 -13.69 -11.36 13.54
N ARG A 352 -12.42 -10.96 13.76
CA ARG A 352 -11.32 -11.16 12.80
C ARG A 352 -10.94 -12.63 12.65
N TYR A 353 -11.05 -13.43 13.71
CA TYR A 353 -10.59 -14.83 13.73
C TYR A 353 -11.70 -15.87 13.58
N VAL A 354 -12.99 -15.46 13.54
CA VAL A 354 -14.14 -16.36 13.41
C VAL A 354 -14.03 -17.29 12.20
N GLN A 355 -13.59 -16.80 11.04
CA GLN A 355 -13.47 -17.64 9.85
C GLN A 355 -12.40 -18.72 10.02
N LEU A 356 -11.23 -18.37 10.56
CA LEU A 356 -10.17 -19.34 10.84
C LEU A 356 -10.66 -20.40 11.84
N GLU A 357 -11.31 -19.98 12.91
CA GLU A 357 -11.85 -20.89 13.92
C GLU A 357 -12.88 -21.87 13.31
N ALA A 358 -13.82 -21.37 12.49
CA ALA A 358 -14.82 -22.20 11.83
C ALA A 358 -14.19 -23.26 10.91
N LEU A 359 -13.19 -22.87 10.11
CA LEU A 359 -12.46 -23.79 9.22
C LEU A 359 -11.71 -24.87 10.00
N LEU A 360 -11.07 -24.48 11.11
CA LEU A 360 -10.37 -25.41 12.00
C LEU A 360 -11.32 -26.38 12.70
N GLN A 361 -12.47 -25.91 13.18
CA GLN A 361 -13.53 -26.76 13.76
C GLN A 361 -14.07 -27.77 12.74
N ALA A 362 -14.25 -27.33 11.49
CA ALA A 362 -14.66 -28.18 10.37
C ALA A 362 -13.54 -29.10 9.85
N LYS A 363 -12.30 -28.97 10.37
CA LYS A 363 -11.11 -29.70 9.91
C LYS A 363 -10.78 -29.47 8.43
N GLN A 364 -11.16 -28.31 7.90
CA GLN A 364 -10.81 -27.84 6.56
C GLN A 364 -9.41 -27.24 6.60
N TRP A 365 -8.41 -28.11 6.74
CA TRP A 365 -7.05 -27.71 7.10
C TRP A 365 -6.34 -26.85 6.05
N ARG A 366 -6.62 -27.07 4.76
CA ARG A 366 -5.98 -26.30 3.68
C ARG A 366 -6.56 -24.89 3.62
N GLU A 367 -7.87 -24.78 3.73
CA GLU A 367 -8.59 -23.52 3.77
C GLU A 367 -8.22 -22.74 5.04
N ALA A 368 -8.08 -23.41 6.19
CA ALA A 368 -7.60 -22.78 7.42
C ALA A 368 -6.16 -22.24 7.28
N ASP A 369 -5.27 -22.96 6.59
CA ASP A 369 -3.89 -22.52 6.35
C ASP A 369 -3.83 -21.32 5.37
N GLN A 370 -4.68 -21.32 4.34
CA GLN A 370 -4.87 -20.15 3.46
C GLN A 370 -5.41 -18.93 4.22
N GLU A 371 -6.40 -19.13 5.08
CA GLU A 371 -6.95 -18.07 5.92
C GLU A 371 -5.92 -17.56 6.93
N THR A 372 -5.06 -18.45 7.45
CA THR A 372 -3.96 -18.06 8.34
C THR A 372 -2.95 -17.18 7.60
N GLU A 373 -2.58 -17.53 6.36
CA GLU A 373 -1.72 -16.70 5.52
C GLU A 373 -2.34 -15.33 5.26
N ARG A 374 -3.64 -15.28 4.92
CA ARG A 374 -4.38 -14.03 4.72
C ARG A 374 -4.34 -13.14 5.97
N LEU A 375 -4.64 -13.70 7.15
CA LEU A 375 -4.63 -13.00 8.43
C LEU A 375 -3.23 -12.46 8.77
N MET A 376 -2.19 -13.26 8.56
CA MET A 376 -0.82 -12.80 8.82
C MET A 376 -0.40 -11.67 7.87
N LEU A 377 -0.78 -11.73 6.58
CA LEU A 377 -0.51 -10.64 5.63
C LEU A 377 -1.24 -9.36 6.03
N THR A 378 -2.54 -9.42 6.31
CA THR A 378 -3.33 -8.23 6.63
C THR A 378 -2.95 -7.62 7.98
N THR A 379 -2.46 -8.40 8.94
CA THR A 379 -1.92 -7.88 10.22
C THR A 379 -0.71 -6.98 10.00
N MET A 380 0.07 -7.22 8.96
CA MET A 380 1.22 -6.40 8.58
C MET A 380 0.85 -5.33 7.54
N ASN A 381 -0.43 -5.00 7.39
CA ASN A 381 -0.97 -4.08 6.38
C ASN A 381 -0.59 -4.46 4.93
N LYS A 382 -0.38 -5.75 4.67
CA LYS A 382 -0.08 -6.26 3.33
C LYS A 382 -1.34 -6.74 2.62
N GLU A 383 -1.33 -6.61 1.30
CA GLU A 383 -2.36 -7.13 0.43
C GLU A 383 -2.19 -8.64 0.20
N GLU A 384 -3.30 -9.30 -0.06
CA GLU A 384 -3.30 -10.71 -0.47
C GLU A 384 -2.45 -10.90 -1.75
N GLY A 385 -1.59 -11.91 -1.73
CA GLY A 385 -0.61 -12.17 -2.79
C GLY A 385 0.78 -11.57 -2.53
N GLN A 386 0.92 -10.62 -1.59
CA GLN A 386 2.25 -10.21 -1.09
C GLN A 386 2.87 -11.27 -0.17
N TRP A 387 4.09 -11.02 0.30
CA TRP A 387 4.77 -11.87 1.28
C TRP A 387 5.26 -11.06 2.48
N LEU A 388 5.45 -11.76 3.60
CA LEU A 388 6.09 -11.22 4.79
C LEU A 388 7.60 -11.34 4.63
N ASP A 389 8.30 -10.21 4.71
CA ASP A 389 9.75 -10.19 4.77
C ASP A 389 10.26 -10.49 6.19
N LEU A 390 11.59 -10.50 6.38
CA LEU A 390 12.19 -10.83 7.67
C LEU A 390 11.88 -9.75 8.75
N ASP A 391 11.74 -8.49 8.36
CA ASP A 391 11.44 -7.42 9.31
C ASP A 391 9.98 -7.45 9.72
N ASP A 392 9.07 -7.82 8.82
CA ASP A 392 7.67 -8.06 9.17
C ASP A 392 7.57 -9.14 10.25
N LEU A 393 8.27 -10.27 10.06
CA LEU A 393 8.26 -11.36 11.02
C LEU A 393 8.84 -10.97 12.38
N ARG A 394 9.95 -10.21 12.38
CA ARG A 394 10.56 -9.73 13.63
C ARG A 394 9.61 -8.83 14.42
N ASN A 395 8.79 -8.07 13.71
CA ASN A 395 7.86 -7.09 14.30
C ASN A 395 6.42 -7.61 14.42
N PHE A 396 6.13 -8.83 13.95
CA PHE A 396 4.78 -9.37 13.92
C PHE A 396 4.12 -9.35 15.31
N PRO A 397 2.91 -8.79 15.49
CA PRO A 397 2.30 -8.64 16.81
C PRO A 397 2.15 -9.96 17.57
N CYS A 398 2.68 -10.01 18.81
CA CYS A 398 2.60 -11.21 19.64
C CYS A 398 1.18 -11.59 20.06
N GLU A 399 0.27 -10.63 20.08
CA GLU A 399 -1.14 -10.89 20.36
C GLU A 399 -1.78 -11.70 19.22
N ASP A 400 -1.62 -11.24 17.98
CA ASP A 400 -2.13 -11.92 16.80
C ASP A 400 -1.44 -13.30 16.58
N LEU A 401 -0.13 -13.39 16.81
CA LEU A 401 0.59 -14.67 16.67
C LEU A 401 0.10 -15.72 17.67
N ARG A 402 -0.16 -15.31 18.92
CA ARG A 402 -0.72 -16.19 19.97
C ARG A 402 -2.14 -16.62 19.62
N GLN A 403 -2.98 -15.69 19.18
CA GLN A 403 -4.36 -16.00 18.82
C GLN A 403 -4.45 -17.03 17.69
N ILE A 404 -3.62 -16.89 16.65
CA ILE A 404 -3.52 -17.85 15.56
C ILE A 404 -3.04 -19.21 16.07
N ASP A 405 -1.94 -19.24 16.83
CA ASP A 405 -1.37 -20.48 17.34
C ASP A 405 -2.34 -21.23 18.27
N ASP A 406 -2.99 -20.53 19.19
CA ASP A 406 -3.95 -21.08 20.14
C ASP A 406 -5.13 -21.76 19.42
N LEU A 407 -5.65 -21.14 18.36
CA LEU A 407 -6.69 -21.74 17.53
C LEU A 407 -6.22 -23.04 16.86
N TRP A 408 -5.04 -23.02 16.23
CA TRP A 408 -4.45 -24.20 15.60
C TRP A 408 -4.22 -25.33 16.61
N VAL A 409 -3.59 -25.04 17.74
CA VAL A 409 -3.27 -26.02 18.79
C VAL A 409 -4.56 -26.60 19.38
N THR A 410 -5.54 -25.76 19.69
CA THR A 410 -6.80 -26.18 20.32
C THR A 410 -7.61 -27.10 19.41
N HIS A 411 -7.86 -26.67 18.16
CA HIS A 411 -8.73 -27.42 17.25
C HIS A 411 -8.04 -28.62 16.59
N SER A 412 -6.70 -28.62 16.52
CA SER A 412 -5.93 -29.78 16.08
C SER A 412 -5.61 -30.78 17.19
N LYS A 413 -5.96 -30.48 18.45
CA LYS A 413 -5.59 -31.25 19.65
C LYS A 413 -4.08 -31.39 19.82
N GLY A 414 -3.35 -30.29 19.61
CA GLY A 414 -1.90 -30.21 19.72
C GLY A 414 -1.13 -30.83 18.57
N LYS A 415 -1.79 -31.10 17.43
CA LYS A 415 -1.14 -31.69 16.25
C LYS A 415 -0.50 -30.64 15.34
N PHE A 416 -1.10 -29.46 15.25
CA PHE A 416 -0.72 -28.35 14.38
C PHE A 416 -0.58 -27.06 15.21
N GLY A 417 0.17 -26.11 14.68
CA GLY A 417 0.51 -24.84 15.36
C GLY A 417 1.97 -24.48 15.20
N PHE A 418 2.30 -23.19 15.28
CA PHE A 418 3.67 -22.71 15.30
C PHE A 418 4.43 -23.17 16.53
N THR A 419 3.78 -23.28 17.69
CA THR A 419 4.40 -23.84 18.90
C THR A 419 4.80 -25.30 18.70
N VAL A 420 3.96 -26.07 18.02
CA VAL A 420 4.25 -27.48 17.66
C VAL A 420 5.42 -27.55 16.69
N GLN A 421 5.42 -26.71 15.64
CA GLN A 421 6.51 -26.63 14.67
C GLN A 421 7.83 -26.21 15.31
N LYS A 422 7.81 -25.17 16.14
CA LYS A 422 8.98 -24.66 16.83
C LYS A 422 9.62 -25.73 17.71
N LYS A 423 8.83 -26.49 18.47
CA LYS A 423 9.35 -27.59 19.28
C LYS A 423 10.08 -28.63 18.41
N ILE A 424 9.47 -29.00 17.27
CA ILE A 424 10.09 -29.94 16.32
C ILE A 424 11.38 -29.34 15.73
N TRP A 425 11.38 -28.05 15.44
CA TRP A 425 12.54 -27.32 14.93
C TRP A 425 13.70 -27.30 15.94
N GLU A 426 13.41 -27.08 17.22
CA GLU A 426 14.40 -27.16 18.32
C GLU A 426 14.96 -28.58 18.46
N GLU A 427 14.11 -29.61 18.42
CA GLU A 427 14.52 -31.03 18.42
C GLU A 427 15.39 -31.42 17.21
N CYS A 428 15.28 -30.66 16.12
CA CYS A 428 16.06 -30.84 14.91
C CYS A 428 17.37 -30.04 14.91
N GLY A 429 17.69 -29.28 15.96
CA GLY A 429 18.95 -28.52 16.06
C GLY A 429 18.84 -27.04 15.72
N SER A 430 17.63 -26.51 15.59
CA SER A 430 17.36 -25.08 15.35
C SER A 430 18.04 -24.50 14.10
N PRO A 431 17.91 -25.14 12.92
CA PRO A 431 18.57 -24.70 11.70
C PRO A 431 18.14 -23.28 11.27
N THR A 432 19.12 -22.42 10.99
CA THR A 432 18.92 -21.04 10.47
C THR A 432 19.37 -20.86 9.02
N ASP A 433 20.08 -21.84 8.45
CA ASP A 433 20.50 -21.90 7.05
C ASP A 433 20.28 -23.33 6.53
N TYR A 434 20.29 -23.50 5.20
CA TYR A 434 20.06 -24.82 4.58
C TYR A 434 21.17 -25.81 4.94
N ASN A 435 20.80 -26.88 5.64
CA ASN A 435 21.71 -27.94 6.10
C ASN A 435 20.94 -29.26 6.39
N ALA A 436 21.66 -30.29 6.85
CA ALA A 436 21.06 -31.60 7.19
C ALA A 436 20.00 -31.53 8.30
N ASP A 437 20.11 -30.57 9.21
CA ASP A 437 19.13 -30.35 10.29
C ASP A 437 17.83 -29.74 9.76
N TRP A 438 17.90 -28.88 8.74
CA TRP A 438 16.74 -28.35 8.02
C TRP A 438 16.00 -29.45 7.25
N GLU A 439 16.76 -30.31 6.58
CA GLU A 439 16.23 -31.50 5.91
C GLU A 439 15.50 -32.43 6.88
N LYS A 440 16.13 -32.73 8.02
CA LYS A 440 15.54 -33.52 9.11
C LYS A 440 14.25 -32.88 9.64
N PHE A 441 14.23 -31.56 9.80
CA PHE A 441 13.03 -30.83 10.18
C PHE A 441 11.92 -31.01 9.15
N GLY A 442 12.21 -30.80 7.86
CA GLY A 442 11.27 -30.99 6.75
C GLY A 442 10.67 -32.39 6.69
N ASP A 443 11.47 -33.43 6.89
CA ASP A 443 11.00 -34.82 6.96
C ASP A 443 10.08 -35.04 8.18
N ARG A 444 10.42 -34.42 9.33
CA ARG A 444 9.67 -34.58 10.59
C ARG A 444 8.30 -33.94 10.55
N VAL A 445 8.18 -32.75 9.95
CA VAL A 445 6.90 -32.05 9.78
C VAL A 445 6.13 -32.51 8.55
N GLY A 446 6.70 -33.35 7.69
CA GLY A 446 6.03 -33.91 6.51
C GLY A 446 6.08 -33.02 5.27
N TRP A 447 6.98 -32.04 5.21
CA TRP A 447 7.20 -31.20 4.02
C TRP A 447 8.19 -31.81 3.02
N ARG A 448 8.92 -32.86 3.44
CA ARG A 448 9.87 -33.59 2.62
C ARG A 448 9.57 -35.08 2.69
N LYS A 449 9.74 -35.78 1.57
CA LYS A 449 9.56 -37.23 1.48
C LYS A 449 10.54 -37.80 0.47
N GLU A 450 11.19 -38.92 0.82
CA GLU A 450 12.12 -39.63 -0.07
C GLU A 450 13.26 -38.73 -0.61
N GLY A 451 13.68 -37.74 0.19
CA GLY A 451 14.75 -36.80 -0.19
C GLY A 451 14.28 -35.56 -0.95
N GLU A 452 13.01 -35.46 -1.32
CA GLU A 452 12.47 -34.36 -2.12
C GLU A 452 11.48 -33.48 -1.33
N TRP A 453 11.61 -32.16 -1.51
CA TRP A 453 10.67 -31.18 -0.96
C TRP A 453 9.34 -31.23 -1.72
N LEU A 454 8.24 -31.37 -0.98
CA LEU A 454 6.90 -31.47 -1.54
C LEU A 454 6.34 -30.09 -1.86
N SER A 455 5.64 -29.97 -2.99
CA SER A 455 4.80 -28.80 -3.25
C SER A 455 3.61 -28.79 -2.28
N TYR A 456 3.08 -27.59 -1.97
CA TYR A 456 1.91 -27.46 -1.09
C TYR A 456 0.72 -28.33 -1.54
N SER A 457 0.50 -28.43 -2.85
CA SER A 457 -0.58 -29.25 -3.42
C SER A 457 -0.44 -30.75 -3.09
N ASN A 458 0.80 -31.23 -2.91
CA ASN A 458 1.14 -32.63 -2.68
C ASN A 458 1.21 -33.02 -1.19
N LEU A 459 1.00 -32.08 -0.26
CA LEU A 459 1.01 -32.35 1.17
C LEU A 459 -0.20 -33.21 1.59
N LEU A 460 0.05 -34.26 2.37
CA LEU A 460 -0.98 -35.22 2.79
C LEU A 460 -1.72 -34.77 4.06
N ILE A 461 -1.19 -33.78 4.80
CA ILE A 461 -1.75 -33.24 6.05
C ILE A 461 -2.00 -34.35 7.07
N LYS A 462 -0.94 -35.09 7.38
CA LYS A 462 -0.94 -36.24 8.29
C LYS A 462 0.07 -36.10 9.42
N SER A 463 1.19 -35.43 9.19
CA SER A 463 2.29 -35.33 10.15
C SER A 463 2.01 -34.30 11.24
N THR A 464 2.59 -34.48 12.41
CA THR A 464 2.54 -33.47 13.48
C THR A 464 3.43 -32.29 13.07
N GLY A 465 2.94 -31.07 13.23
CA GLY A 465 3.63 -29.85 12.81
C GLY A 465 3.56 -29.55 11.31
N GLU A 466 2.81 -30.31 10.50
CA GLU A 466 2.71 -30.07 9.06
C GLU A 466 2.07 -28.72 8.72
N LEU A 467 1.23 -28.19 9.61
CA LEU A 467 0.55 -26.90 9.49
C LEU A 467 0.76 -26.03 10.74
N PRO A 468 0.72 -24.69 10.62
CA PRO A 468 0.55 -23.93 9.36
C PRO A 468 1.81 -23.89 8.49
N VAL A 469 1.69 -24.00 7.16
CA VAL A 469 2.85 -23.90 6.25
C VAL A 469 3.27 -22.44 6.12
N ILE A 470 2.30 -21.58 5.73
CA ILE A 470 2.42 -20.13 5.51
C ILE A 470 3.69 -19.75 4.79
N MET A 471 3.70 -19.98 3.48
CA MET A 471 4.83 -19.71 2.61
C MET A 471 4.38 -19.68 1.15
N GLY A 472 4.51 -18.52 0.52
CA GLY A 472 4.35 -18.38 -0.93
C GLY A 472 5.33 -19.24 -1.75
N TRP A 473 6.48 -19.66 -1.19
CA TRP A 473 7.48 -20.46 -1.93
C TRP A 473 7.25 -21.98 -1.93
N LEU A 474 6.57 -22.56 -0.92
CA LEU A 474 5.99 -23.91 -1.08
C LEU A 474 4.90 -23.92 -2.17
N LYS A 475 4.47 -22.74 -2.62
CA LYS A 475 3.62 -22.49 -3.79
C LYS A 475 4.40 -21.93 -5.02
N ILE A 476 5.67 -21.51 -4.89
CA ILE A 476 6.48 -20.81 -5.92
C ILE A 476 7.97 -21.17 -5.73
N ARG A 477 8.64 -21.75 -6.73
CA ARG A 477 10.08 -22.08 -6.67
C ARG A 477 10.98 -20.86 -6.36
N PHE A 478 11.19 -20.54 -5.08
CA PHE A 478 12.21 -19.62 -4.58
C PHE A 478 13.25 -20.42 -3.79
N GLU A 479 14.50 -19.98 -3.85
CA GLU A 479 15.69 -20.71 -3.39
C GLU A 479 15.58 -21.22 -1.94
N GLU A 480 15.97 -22.48 -1.72
CA GLU A 480 15.83 -23.22 -0.46
C GLU A 480 16.42 -22.48 0.77
N VAL A 481 17.41 -21.61 0.55
CA VAL A 481 18.10 -20.81 1.57
C VAL A 481 17.20 -19.73 2.20
N VAL A 482 16.34 -19.08 1.41
CA VAL A 482 15.47 -17.99 1.89
C VAL A 482 14.39 -18.55 2.83
N GLY A 483 13.88 -19.74 2.50
CA GLY A 483 12.87 -20.44 3.30
C GLY A 483 13.30 -20.77 4.73
N VAL A 484 14.54 -21.24 4.89
CA VAL A 484 15.09 -21.60 6.21
C VAL A 484 15.21 -20.36 7.09
N ARG A 485 15.78 -19.28 6.54
CA ARG A 485 15.97 -18.01 7.27
C ARG A 485 14.64 -17.44 7.74
N TRP A 486 13.63 -17.45 6.87
CA TRP A 486 12.29 -16.98 7.21
C TRP A 486 11.69 -17.77 8.37
N LYS A 487 11.74 -19.12 8.33
CA LYS A 487 11.21 -19.95 9.43
C LYS A 487 12.03 -19.77 10.71
N GLY A 488 13.34 -19.63 10.62
CA GLY A 488 14.19 -19.30 11.77
C GLY A 488 13.79 -17.98 12.44
N VAL A 489 13.49 -16.95 11.64
CA VAL A 489 13.01 -15.65 12.17
C VAL A 489 11.61 -15.77 12.76
N LEU A 490 10.68 -16.49 12.11
CA LEU A 490 9.35 -16.75 12.66
C LEU A 490 9.45 -17.49 14.01
N PHE A 491 10.22 -18.56 14.11
CA PHE A 491 10.36 -19.31 15.37
C PHE A 491 11.07 -18.51 16.47
N SER A 492 12.01 -17.64 16.10
CA SER A 492 12.58 -16.65 17.02
C SER A 492 11.52 -15.67 17.52
N ARG A 493 10.57 -15.26 16.65
CA ARG A 493 9.44 -14.42 17.05
C ARG A 493 8.47 -15.16 17.96
N VAL A 494 8.13 -16.42 17.64
CA VAL A 494 7.30 -17.30 18.50
C VAL A 494 7.91 -17.39 19.91
N GLN A 495 9.22 -17.63 20.03
CA GLN A 495 9.93 -17.61 21.31
C GLN A 495 9.78 -16.25 22.02
N THR A 496 9.99 -15.14 21.31
CA THR A 496 9.87 -13.79 21.87
C THR A 496 8.45 -13.50 22.38
N CYS A 497 7.44 -14.07 21.72
CA CYS A 497 6.04 -13.97 22.10
C CYS A 497 5.62 -14.93 23.21
N ARG A 498 6.56 -15.72 23.76
CA ARG A 498 6.36 -16.71 24.84
C ARG A 498 5.41 -17.85 24.47
N LEU A 499 5.52 -18.31 23.23
CA LEU A 499 4.89 -19.51 22.69
C LEU A 499 5.91 -20.66 22.63
#